data_AF-A0AB37QH68-F1
#
_entry.id   AF-A0AB37QH68-F1
#
_cell.length_a   1.000
_cell.length_b   1.000
_cell.length_c   1.000
_cell.angle_alpha   90.00
_cell.angle_beta   90.00
_cell.angle_gamma   90.00
#
_symmetry.space_group_name_H-M   'P 1'
#
loop_
_entity.id
_entity.type
_entity.pdbx_description
1 polymer ?
#
loop_
_entity_poly.entity_id
_entity_poly.type
_entity_poly.pdbx_seq_one_letter_code
_entity_poly.pdbx_strand_id
1 'polypeptide(L)'
;MAMVFCRGCAKEIHETALSCPQCGASQISAIPAKQLRDAGSPWMAITSLVLSIVCTLALFDDGEWDLDTIVGLGMFSIAGLVLGVISINKKKPGNGLAIAGTVLSAVSLLIFIGLITN
;
A
#
# COMPACT_ATOMS: atom_id res chain seq x y z
N MET A 1 22.15 -31.43 -1.86
CA MET A 1 21.89 -30.87 -3.20
C MET A 1 20.58 -31.47 -3.68
N ALA A 2 19.49 -30.69 -3.63
CA ALA A 2 18.17 -31.19 -4.02
C ALA A 2 18.01 -31.04 -5.53
N MET A 3 17.78 -32.13 -6.24
CA MET A 3 17.44 -32.06 -7.66
C MET A 3 16.00 -31.56 -7.78
N VAL A 4 15.78 -30.54 -8.61
CA VAL A 4 14.44 -30.02 -8.90
C VAL A 4 14.03 -30.48 -10.30
N PHE A 5 12.75 -30.84 -10.43
CA PHE A 5 12.19 -31.28 -11.70
C PHE A 5 11.47 -30.13 -12.39
N CYS A 6 11.62 -30.06 -13.71
CA CYS A 6 10.92 -29.09 -14.53
C CYS A 6 9.40 -29.29 -14.46
N ARG A 7 8.64 -28.23 -14.17
CA ARG A 7 7.17 -28.27 -14.12
C ARG A 7 6.47 -28.52 -15.46
N GLY A 8 7.17 -28.35 -16.57
CA GLY A 8 6.62 -28.55 -17.92
C GLY A 8 6.85 -29.95 -18.47
N CYS A 9 8.10 -30.45 -18.38
CA CYS A 9 8.49 -31.72 -19.02
C CYS A 9 8.98 -32.79 -18.03
N ALA A 10 8.89 -32.54 -16.71
CA ALA A 10 9.28 -33.46 -15.64
C ALA A 10 10.73 -33.97 -15.69
N LYS A 11 11.61 -33.28 -16.43
CA LYS A 11 13.03 -33.61 -16.48
C LYS A 11 13.79 -32.93 -15.35
N GLU A 12 14.85 -33.58 -14.89
CA GLU A 12 15.78 -33.01 -13.92
C GLU A 12 16.40 -31.73 -14.48
N ILE A 13 16.37 -30.67 -13.67
CA ILE A 13 16.98 -29.40 -13.96
C ILE A 13 17.82 -28.97 -12.75
N HIS A 14 18.79 -28.09 -13.00
CA HIS A 14 19.57 -27.51 -11.93
C HIS A 14 18.70 -26.58 -11.07
N GLU A 15 18.96 -26.50 -9.76
CA GLU A 15 18.18 -25.68 -8.80
C GLU A 15 18.15 -24.18 -9.12
N THR A 16 19.11 -23.71 -9.91
CA THR A 16 19.21 -22.31 -10.36
C THR A 16 18.67 -22.08 -11.78
N ALA A 17 18.16 -23.11 -12.45
CA ALA A 17 17.71 -22.99 -13.83
C ALA A 17 16.38 -22.20 -13.90
N LEU A 18 16.44 -20.94 -14.35
CA LEU A 18 15.27 -20.06 -14.56
C LEU A 18 14.30 -20.58 -15.63
N SER A 19 14.83 -21.33 -16.61
CA SER A 19 14.09 -21.91 -17.72
C SER A 19 14.61 -23.30 -18.02
N CYS A 20 13.72 -24.22 -18.37
CA CYS A 20 14.13 -25.55 -18.78
C CYS A 20 14.77 -25.51 -20.18
N PRO A 21 16.01 -26.02 -20.37
CA PRO A 21 16.67 -26.03 -21.68
C PRO A 21 15.98 -26.96 -22.69
N GLN A 22 15.17 -27.92 -22.22
CA GLN A 22 14.51 -28.89 -23.09
C GLN A 22 13.09 -28.52 -23.54
N CYS A 23 12.32 -27.81 -22.72
CA CYS A 23 10.95 -27.44 -23.05
C CYS A 23 10.69 -25.92 -23.02
N GLY A 24 11.67 -25.11 -22.63
CA GLY A 24 11.53 -23.67 -22.50
C GLY A 24 10.65 -23.19 -21.35
N ALA A 25 10.02 -24.09 -20.58
CA ALA A 25 9.14 -23.71 -19.48
C ALA A 25 9.91 -22.93 -18.40
N SER A 26 9.40 -21.76 -18.01
CA SER A 26 9.97 -20.97 -16.91
C SER A 26 9.76 -21.68 -15.57
N GLN A 27 10.79 -21.67 -14.73
CA GLN A 27 10.83 -22.39 -13.45
C GLN A 27 10.92 -21.42 -12.27
N ILE A 28 10.52 -20.15 -12.49
CA ILE A 28 10.51 -19.10 -11.48
C ILE A 28 9.74 -19.64 -10.26
N SER A 29 10.51 -20.01 -9.25
CA SER A 29 9.98 -20.53 -8.00
C SER A 29 9.16 -19.43 -7.34
N ALA A 30 7.99 -19.79 -6.82
CA ALA A 30 7.08 -18.87 -6.16
C ALA A 30 7.86 -18.02 -5.15
N ILE A 31 7.65 -16.71 -5.24
CA ILE A 31 8.29 -15.69 -4.40
C ILE A 31 8.34 -16.21 -2.95
N PRO A 32 9.53 -16.28 -2.34
CA PRO A 32 9.65 -16.87 -1.02
C PRO A 32 8.81 -16.04 -0.05
N ALA A 33 7.89 -16.71 0.66
CA ALA A 33 7.03 -16.14 1.71
C ALA A 33 7.81 -15.38 2.81
N LYS A 34 9.15 -15.47 2.82
CA LYS A 34 10.04 -14.66 3.65
C LYS A 34 9.93 -13.17 3.37
N GLN A 35 9.57 -12.76 2.15
CA GLN A 35 9.37 -11.33 1.81
C GLN A 35 8.16 -10.71 2.53
N LEU A 36 7.23 -11.53 3.04
CA LEU A 36 6.11 -11.08 3.87
C LEU A 36 6.51 -10.91 5.36
N ARG A 37 7.64 -11.50 5.79
CA ARG A 37 8.09 -11.49 7.20
C ARG A 37 9.21 -10.47 7.48
N ASP A 38 10.08 -10.21 6.51
CA ASP A 38 11.11 -9.15 6.59
C ASP A 38 10.57 -7.76 6.20
N ALA A 39 9.32 -7.73 5.78
CA ALA A 39 8.52 -6.55 5.65
C ALA A 39 8.25 -5.96 7.04
N GLY A 40 9.09 -5.03 7.50
CA GLY A 40 8.80 -4.24 8.71
C GLY A 40 7.34 -3.78 8.76
N SER A 41 6.72 -3.88 9.93
CA SER A 41 5.27 -3.72 10.13
C SER A 41 4.67 -2.59 9.26
N PRO A 42 3.67 -2.88 8.40
CA PRO A 42 3.03 -1.89 7.53
C PRO A 42 2.11 -0.94 8.31
N TRP A 43 2.24 -0.87 9.64
CA TRP A 43 1.41 -0.08 10.54
C TRP A 43 1.28 1.37 10.11
N MET A 44 2.36 1.99 9.60
CA MET A 44 2.34 3.37 9.10
C MET A 44 1.47 3.56 7.85
N ALA A 45 1.44 2.57 6.95
CA ALA A 45 0.57 2.61 5.78
C ALA A 45 -0.90 2.40 6.20
N ILE A 46 -1.13 1.44 7.10
CA ILE A 46 -2.47 1.14 7.63
C ILE A 46 -3.04 2.35 8.38
N THR A 47 -2.26 3.00 9.25
CA THR A 47 -2.72 4.19 9.99
C THR A 47 -3.03 5.36 9.07
N SER A 48 -2.20 5.60 8.03
CA SER A 48 -2.48 6.64 7.02
C SER A 48 -3.78 6.36 6.25
N LEU A 49 -4.04 5.09 5.92
CA LEU A 49 -5.26 4.67 5.23
C LEU A 49 -6.50 4.88 6.11
N VAL A 50 -6.44 4.43 7.36
CA VAL A 50 -7.57 4.53 8.30
C VAL A 50 -7.90 6.01 8.59
N LEU A 51 -6.89 6.86 8.82
CA LEU A 51 -7.10 8.30 9.01
C LEU A 51 -7.79 8.94 7.80
N SER A 52 -7.37 8.58 6.58
CA SER A 52 -7.96 9.10 5.35
C SER A 52 -9.40 8.65 5.15
N ILE A 53 -9.70 7.38 5.45
CA ILE A 53 -11.06 6.84 5.35
C ILE A 53 -11.98 7.58 6.32
N VAL A 54 -11.55 7.80 7.56
CA VAL A 54 -12.33 8.57 8.55
C VAL A 54 -12.57 10.00 8.06
N CYS A 55 -11.54 10.67 7.53
CA CYS A 55 -11.71 12.02 6.96
C CYS A 55 -12.68 12.06 5.76
N THR A 56 -12.65 11.03 4.92
CA THR A 56 -13.54 10.94 3.76
C THR A 56 -14.98 10.69 4.20
N LEU A 57 -15.19 9.80 5.17
CA LEU A 57 -16.52 9.52 5.71
C LEU A 57 -17.11 10.74 6.41
N ALA A 58 -16.30 11.52 7.11
CA ALA A 58 -16.75 12.77 7.71
C ALA A 58 -17.30 13.74 6.65
N LEU A 59 -16.68 13.85 5.46
CA LEU A 59 -17.18 14.73 4.40
C LEU A 59 -18.59 14.39 3.87
N PHE A 60 -19.09 13.17 4.11
CA PHE A 60 -20.47 12.79 3.75
C PHE A 60 -21.48 13.02 4.87
N ASP A 61 -21.05 13.55 6.02
CA ASP A 61 -21.93 13.89 7.13
C ASP A 61 -22.58 15.26 6.90
N ASP A 62 -23.91 15.26 6.75
CA ASP A 62 -24.74 16.47 6.55
C ASP A 62 -24.97 17.28 7.85
N GLY A 63 -24.26 16.96 8.94
CA GLY A 63 -24.37 17.66 10.21
C GLY A 63 -23.78 19.08 10.16
N GLU A 64 -24.16 19.93 11.13
CA GLU A 64 -23.47 21.21 11.36
C GLU A 64 -22.10 20.94 11.99
N TRP A 65 -21.03 21.40 11.35
CA TRP A 65 -19.67 21.20 11.84
C TRP A 65 -19.24 22.38 12.69
N ASP A 66 -18.94 22.11 13.95
CA ASP A 66 -18.28 23.08 14.81
C ASP A 66 -16.85 23.38 14.31
N LEU A 67 -16.31 24.55 14.68
CA LEU A 67 -14.98 24.99 14.29
C LEU A 67 -13.90 24.02 14.81
N ASP A 68 -14.12 23.43 15.98
CA ASP A 68 -13.24 22.39 16.52
C ASP A 68 -13.20 21.13 15.63
N THR A 69 -14.33 20.75 15.03
CA THR A 69 -14.44 19.62 14.11
C THR A 69 -13.72 19.89 12.79
N ILE A 70 -13.89 21.09 12.23
CA ILE A 70 -13.24 21.55 11.00
C ILE A 70 -11.70 21.54 11.19
N VAL A 71 -11.21 22.14 12.27
CA VAL A 71 -9.76 22.18 12.56
C VAL A 71 -9.21 20.78 12.83
N GLY A 72 -9.95 19.96 13.57
CA GLY A 72 -9.60 18.56 13.83
C GLY A 72 -9.45 17.75 12.53
N LEU A 73 -10.40 17.88 11.60
CA LEU A 73 -10.38 17.18 10.32
C LEU A 73 -9.17 17.58 9.47
N GLY A 74 -8.86 18.88 9.41
CA GLY A 74 -7.69 19.40 8.72
C GLY A 74 -6.38 18.82 9.27
N MET A 75 -6.25 18.76 10.59
CA MET A 75 -5.06 18.20 11.26
C MET A 75 -4.89 16.70 10.98
N PHE A 76 -5.98 15.92 11.02
CA PHE A 76 -5.94 14.51 10.68
C PHE A 76 -5.58 14.26 9.21
N SER A 77 -6.10 15.07 8.29
CA SER A 77 -5.79 14.97 6.86
C SER A 77 -4.30 15.25 6.58
N ILE A 78 -3.73 16.29 7.20
CA ILE A 78 -2.30 16.63 7.08
C ILE A 78 -1.42 15.52 7.68
N ALA A 79 -1.77 15.02 8.87
CA ALA A 79 -1.03 13.94 9.51
C ALA A 79 -1.05 12.64 8.67
N GLY A 80 -2.22 12.27 8.13
CA GLY A 80 -2.39 11.13 7.23
C GLY A 80 -1.55 11.26 5.96
N LEU A 81 -1.54 12.45 5.35
CA LEU A 81 -0.73 12.76 4.16
C LEU A 81 0.78 12.61 4.44
N VAL A 82 1.27 13.17 5.55
CA VAL A 82 2.69 13.09 5.93
C VAL A 82 3.11 11.64 6.18
N LEU A 83 2.30 10.87 6.90
CA LEU A 83 2.56 9.45 7.16
C LEU A 83 2.55 8.63 5.87
N GLY A 84 1.62 8.90 4.95
CA GLY A 84 1.55 8.28 3.63
C GLY A 84 2.79 8.57 2.78
N VAL A 85 3.22 9.84 2.72
CA VAL A 85 4.40 10.28 1.96
C VAL A 85 5.69 9.67 2.53
N ILE A 86 5.85 9.59 3.85
CA ILE A 86 7.02 8.94 4.48
C ILE A 86 7.03 7.44 4.16
N SER A 87 5.85 6.79 4.18
CA SER A 87 5.71 5.37 3.86
C SER A 87 6.16 5.05 2.43
N ILE A 88 5.78 5.90 1.46
CA ILE A 88 6.19 5.78 0.05
C ILE A 88 7.70 6.00 -0.12
N ASN A 89 8.23 7.06 0.50
CA ASN A 89 9.66 7.42 0.34
C ASN A 89 10.62 6.40 0.97
N LYS A 90 10.23 5.75 2.06
CA LYS A 90 11.05 4.72 2.71
C LYS A 90 10.97 3.34 2.03
N LYS A 91 10.26 3.21 0.90
CA LYS A 91 10.03 1.94 0.17
C LYS A 91 9.66 0.79 1.11
N LYS A 92 8.86 1.09 2.14
CA LYS A 92 8.43 0.08 3.10
C LYS A 92 7.48 -0.91 2.40
N PRO A 93 7.45 -2.18 2.83
CA PRO A 93 6.47 -3.14 2.33
C PRO A 93 5.04 -2.58 2.43
N GLY A 94 4.22 -2.78 1.39
CA GLY A 94 2.87 -2.24 1.33
C GLY A 94 2.71 -0.94 0.54
N ASN A 95 3.66 -0.61 -0.36
CA ASN A 95 3.60 0.57 -1.24
C ASN A 95 2.23 0.80 -1.89
N GLY A 96 1.58 -0.25 -2.42
CA GLY A 96 0.26 -0.10 -3.06
C GLY A 96 -0.81 0.46 -2.13
N LEU A 97 -0.79 0.06 -0.86
CA LEU A 97 -1.75 0.53 0.15
C LEU A 97 -1.46 1.98 0.57
N ALA A 98 -0.18 2.34 0.71
CA ALA A 98 0.23 3.70 1.04
C ALA A 98 -0.12 4.69 -0.09
N ILE A 99 0.04 4.30 -1.36
CA ILE A 99 -0.33 5.12 -2.51
C ILE A 99 -1.84 5.39 -2.50
N ALA A 100 -2.66 4.37 -2.28
CA ALA A 100 -4.12 4.54 -2.21
C ALA A 100 -4.55 5.52 -1.10
N GLY A 101 -3.97 5.38 0.10
CA GLY A 101 -4.23 6.29 1.22
C GLY A 101 -3.79 7.73 0.93
N THR A 102 -2.61 7.91 0.32
CA THR A 102 -2.07 9.24 0.01
C THR A 102 -2.91 9.96 -1.05
N VAL A 103 -3.37 9.24 -2.09
CA VAL A 103 -4.25 9.80 -3.13
C VAL A 103 -5.60 10.20 -2.53
N LEU A 104 -6.20 9.33 -1.70
CA LEU A 104 -7.48 9.62 -1.06
C LEU A 104 -7.38 10.84 -0.13
N SER A 105 -6.31 10.95 0.66
CA SER A 105 -6.09 12.12 1.53
C SER A 105 -5.95 13.42 0.73
N ALA A 106 -5.23 13.39 -0.40
CA ALA A 106 -5.10 14.56 -1.26
C ALA A 106 -6.46 15.03 -1.82
N VAL A 107 -7.31 14.09 -2.24
CA VAL A 107 -8.67 14.41 -2.71
C VAL A 107 -9.53 15.01 -1.59
N SER A 108 -9.53 14.41 -0.40
CA SER A 108 -10.27 14.97 0.76
C SER A 108 -9.80 16.38 1.13
N LEU A 109 -8.50 16.64 1.10
CA LEU A 109 -7.94 17.96 1.38
C LEU A 109 -8.40 19.01 0.35
N LEU A 110 -8.42 18.67 -0.93
CA LEU A 110 -8.91 19.56 -1.99
C LEU A 110 -10.40 19.88 -1.84
N ILE A 111 -11.22 18.88 -1.52
CA ILE A 111 -12.66 19.08 -1.28
C ILE A 111 -12.87 19.99 -0.06
N PHE A 112 -12.11 19.77 1.01
CA PHE A 112 -12.20 20.57 2.22
C PHE A 112 -11.80 22.04 2.00
N ILE A 113 -10.73 22.30 1.24
CA ILE A 113 -10.33 23.67 0.85
C ILE A 113 -11.42 24.33 0.00
N GLY A 114 -12.04 23.57 -0.91
CA GLY A 114 -13.15 24.05 -1.73
C GLY A 114 -14.37 24.48 -0.90
N LEU A 115 -14.73 23.69 0.11
CA LEU A 115 -15.80 24.00 1.06
C LEU A 115 -15.53 25.25 1.89
N ILE A 116 -14.29 25.47 2.33
CA ILE A 116 -13.94 26.67 3.12
C ILE A 116 -13.95 27.95 2.27
N THR A 117 -13.64 27.84 0.98
CA THR A 117 -13.49 29.00 0.10
C THR A 117 -14.81 29.48 -0.50
N ASN A 118 -15.85 28.65 -0.49
CA ASN A 118 -17.16 28.92 -1.11
C ASN A 118 -18.22 29.23 -0.06
#